data_AF-A0A538CU23-F1
#
_entry.id   AF-A0A538CU23-F1
#
_cell.length_a   1.000
_cell.length_b   1.000
_cell.length_c   1.000
_cell.angle_alpha   90.00
_cell.angle_beta   90.00
_cell.angle_gamma   90.00
#
_symmetry.space_group_name_H-M   'P 1'
#
loop_
_entity.id
_entity.type
_entity.pdbx_description
1 polymer ?
#
loop_
_entity_poly.entity_id
_entity_poly.type
_entity_poly.pdbx_seq_one_letter_code
_entity_poly.pdbx_strand_id
1 'polypeptide(L)'
;MQPNANGVYMAVMRSLDGGRHWSSPTKIAKIGTVGVFADGQPLRVGDYLPDIAVDPASGALYVTWADGLGGSTNKIVLSRSTDGGQHWSAPAVVSHHDSAQSFNDAVAVGNDGEVGLLYYDDNDNTSAPGIPTNVYFRHSGDGGQSWSSP
;
A
#
# COMPACT_ATOMS: atom_id res chain seq x y z
N MET A 1 15.73 -8.97 -12.15
CA MET A 1 15.55 -9.37 -10.73
C MET A 1 16.12 -10.77 -10.57
N GLN A 2 17.10 -10.99 -9.70
CA GLN A 2 17.59 -12.34 -9.42
C GLN A 2 16.77 -12.87 -8.22
N PRO A 3 15.88 -13.86 -8.39
CA PRO A 3 15.20 -14.46 -7.25
C PRO A 3 16.22 -15.27 -6.45
N ASN A 4 16.28 -15.06 -5.13
CA ASN A 4 16.91 -15.99 -4.21
C ASN A 4 15.94 -16.36 -3.09
N ALA A 5 16.24 -17.43 -2.35
CA ALA A 5 15.37 -18.09 -1.36
C ALA A 5 14.86 -17.20 -0.21
N ASN A 6 15.21 -15.91 -0.18
CA ASN A 6 14.82 -14.97 0.85
C ASN A 6 13.43 -14.35 0.65
N GLY A 7 12.77 -14.55 -0.49
CA GLY A 7 11.50 -13.88 -0.79
C GLY A 7 11.67 -12.40 -1.14
N VAL A 8 10.61 -11.80 -1.68
CA VAL A 8 10.57 -10.38 -2.06
C VAL A 8 9.98 -9.57 -0.90
N TYR A 9 10.58 -8.43 -0.58
CA TYR A 9 10.15 -7.55 0.51
C TYR A 9 9.91 -6.14 0.02
N MET A 10 8.89 -5.50 0.59
CA MET A 10 8.80 -4.06 0.63
C MET A 10 9.88 -3.55 1.57
N ALA A 11 10.67 -2.56 1.15
CA ALA A 11 11.79 -2.04 1.91
C ALA A 11 12.03 -0.57 1.62
N VAL A 12 12.63 0.12 2.59
CA VAL A 12 13.07 1.51 2.45
C VAL A 12 14.58 1.60 2.67
N MET A 13 15.20 2.56 2.00
CA MET A 13 16.54 3.05 2.34
C MET A 13 16.41 4.52 2.70
N ARG A 14 17.18 4.97 3.69
CA ARG A 14 17.18 6.37 4.11
C ARG A 14 18.53 7.03 3.86
N SER A 15 18.49 8.33 3.62
CA SER A 15 19.67 9.20 3.65
C SER A 15 19.44 10.31 4.67
N LEU A 16 20.51 10.70 5.36
CA LEU A 16 20.51 11.80 6.33
C LEU A 16 21.38 12.97 5.89
N ASP A 17 21.89 12.93 4.65
CA ASP A 17 22.89 13.87 4.14
C ASP A 17 22.62 14.31 2.70
N GLY A 18 21.34 14.40 2.34
CA GLY A 18 20.90 14.85 1.02
C GLY A 18 21.18 13.83 -0.09
N GLY A 19 21.17 12.55 0.24
CA GLY A 19 21.34 11.45 -0.72
C GLY A 19 22.78 11.06 -1.02
N ARG A 20 23.77 11.58 -0.27
CA ARG A 20 25.19 11.24 -0.48
C ARG A 20 25.51 9.84 0.00
N HIS A 21 24.94 9.45 1.13
CA HIS A 21 25.01 8.09 1.65
C HIS A 21 23.60 7.57 1.93
N TRP A 22 23.43 6.26 1.74
CA TRP A 22 22.18 5.55 1.97
C TRP A 22 22.41 4.42 2.97
N SER A 23 21.42 4.18 3.82
CA SER A 23 21.40 2.98 4.67
C SER A 23 21.33 1.70 3.82
N SER A 24 21.70 0.57 4.42
CA SER A 24 21.20 -0.72 3.92
C SER A 24 19.65 -0.74 3.94
N PRO A 25 19.01 -1.58 3.10
CA PRO A 25 17.55 -1.68 3.11
C PRO A 25 17.00 -2.14 4.48
N THR A 26 16.05 -1.37 5.02
CA THR A 26 15.20 -1.81 6.12
C THR A 26 13.97 -2.49 5.54
N LYS A 27 13.72 -3.75 5.92
CA LYS A 27 12.53 -4.48 5.50
C LYS A 27 11.29 -3.95 6.20
N ILE A 28 10.23 -3.69 5.44
CA ILE A 28 8.90 -3.32 5.93
C ILE A 28 8.07 -4.59 6.11
N ALA A 29 7.82 -5.32 5.02
CA ALA A 29 7.02 -6.53 5.02
C ALA A 29 7.39 -7.41 3.82
N LYS A 30 7.13 -8.72 3.92
CA LYS A 30 7.22 -9.63 2.78
C LYS A 30 6.07 -9.32 1.82
N ILE A 31 6.36 -9.22 0.52
CA ILE A 31 5.34 -8.98 -0.50
C ILE A 31 4.54 -10.25 -0.73
N GLY A 32 3.22 -10.15 -0.59
CA GLY A 32 2.24 -11.21 -0.82
C GLY A 32 1.24 -10.87 -1.92
N THR A 33 1.52 -9.85 -2.76
CA THR A 33 0.68 -9.47 -3.90
C THR A 33 0.38 -10.66 -4.81
N VAL A 34 -0.88 -10.76 -5.20
CA VAL A 34 -1.36 -11.73 -6.18
C VAL A 34 -1.67 -11.03 -7.51
N GLY A 35 -1.62 -11.75 -8.62
CA GLY A 35 -2.00 -11.17 -9.90
C GLY A 35 -3.51 -10.92 -9.96
N VAL A 36 -3.91 -9.80 -10.56
CA VAL A 36 -5.32 -9.51 -10.86
C VAL A 36 -5.62 -9.91 -12.30
N PHE A 37 -6.76 -10.56 -12.51
CA PHE A 37 -7.16 -11.10 -13.81
C PHE A 37 -8.60 -10.72 -14.15
N ALA A 38 -8.86 -10.53 -15.44
CA ALA A 38 -10.21 -10.47 -15.98
C ALA A 38 -10.26 -11.29 -17.27
N ASP A 39 -11.30 -12.10 -17.42
CA ASP A 39 -11.47 -13.03 -18.56
C ASP A 39 -10.23 -13.89 -18.81
N GLY A 40 -9.55 -14.30 -17.73
CA GLY A 40 -8.32 -15.11 -17.77
C GLY A 40 -7.07 -14.36 -18.26
N GLN A 41 -7.15 -13.05 -18.50
CA GLN A 41 -6.03 -12.21 -18.88
C GLN A 41 -5.52 -11.39 -17.69
N PRO A 42 -4.19 -11.26 -17.50
CA PRO A 42 -3.64 -10.44 -16.44
C PRO A 42 -3.92 -8.96 -16.69
N LEU A 43 -4.28 -8.23 -15.63
CA LEU A 43 -4.43 -6.79 -15.64
C LEU A 43 -3.18 -6.11 -15.12
N ARG A 44 -2.83 -4.97 -15.72
CA ARG A 44 -1.76 -4.11 -15.21
C ARG A 44 -2.33 -3.13 -14.20
N VAL A 45 -2.29 -3.49 -12.92
CA VAL A 45 -2.93 -2.73 -11.82
C VAL A 45 -1.95 -2.30 -10.72
N GLY A 46 -0.72 -2.00 -11.12
CA GLY A 46 0.28 -1.50 -10.16
C GLY A 46 0.67 -2.54 -9.10
N ASP A 47 0.63 -3.83 -9.45
CA ASP A 47 1.01 -4.93 -8.54
C ASP A 47 2.30 -4.59 -7.80
N TYR A 48 2.29 -4.71 -6.47
CA TYR A 48 3.42 -4.50 -5.54
C TYR A 48 4.17 -3.16 -5.68
N LEU A 49 3.66 -2.19 -6.44
CA LEU A 49 4.25 -0.85 -6.53
C LEU A 49 3.81 -0.04 -5.31
N PRO A 50 4.75 0.43 -4.47
CA PRO A 50 4.38 1.23 -3.32
C PRO A 50 4.20 2.70 -3.65
N ASP A 51 3.42 3.37 -2.81
CA ASP A 51 3.50 4.82 -2.59
C ASP A 51 3.94 5.12 -1.14
N ILE A 52 4.54 6.29 -0.93
CA ILE A 52 5.07 6.71 0.38
C ILE A 52 4.77 8.18 0.67
N ALA A 53 4.31 8.47 1.89
CA ALA A 53 4.11 9.81 2.38
C ALA A 53 4.73 10.02 3.77
N VAL A 54 4.98 11.29 4.11
CA VAL A 54 5.57 11.71 5.37
C VAL A 54 4.67 12.75 6.02
N ASP A 55 4.36 12.55 7.29
CA ASP A 55 3.76 13.59 8.13
C ASP A 55 4.78 14.70 8.38
N PRO A 56 4.54 15.93 7.89
CA PRO A 56 5.49 17.03 8.02
C PRO A 56 5.67 17.52 9.47
N ALA A 57 4.71 17.27 10.36
CA ALA A 57 4.77 17.70 11.75
C ALA A 57 5.51 16.69 12.64
N SER A 58 5.23 15.39 12.47
CA SER A 58 5.81 14.34 13.32
C SER A 58 7.01 13.61 12.71
N GLY A 59 7.17 13.64 11.39
CA GLY A 59 8.12 12.81 10.65
C GLY A 59 7.71 11.34 10.54
N ALA A 60 6.47 10.99 10.92
CA ALA A 60 5.93 9.66 10.70
C ALA A 60 5.87 9.34 9.20
N LEU A 61 6.27 8.12 8.84
CA LEU A 61 6.29 7.61 7.47
C LEU A 61 5.16 6.62 7.26
N TYR A 62 4.56 6.65 6.07
CA TYR A 62 3.46 5.79 5.67
C TYR A 62 3.78 5.19 4.31
N VAL A 63 3.78 3.86 4.20
CA VAL A 63 3.98 3.14 2.94
C VAL A 63 2.73 2.33 2.66
N THR A 64 2.20 2.44 1.45
CA THR A 64 1.03 1.70 0.99
C THR A 64 1.35 0.90 -0.28
N TRP A 65 0.66 -0.22 -0.46
CA TRP A 65 0.74 -1.08 -1.65
C TRP A 65 -0.46 -2.05 -1.70
N ALA A 66 -0.66 -2.70 -2.84
CA ALA A 66 -1.59 -3.82 -2.99
C ALA A 66 -0.96 -5.17 -2.56
N ASP A 67 -1.59 -5.90 -1.63
CA ASP A 67 -1.10 -7.19 -1.11
C ASP A 67 -2.23 -8.22 -0.93
N GLY A 68 -1.97 -9.48 -1.25
CA GLY A 68 -2.92 -10.58 -1.07
C GLY A 68 -2.97 -11.13 0.36
N LEU A 69 -1.98 -10.80 1.20
CA LEU A 69 -1.88 -11.23 2.60
C LEU A 69 -2.00 -12.76 2.79
N GLY A 70 -1.53 -13.53 1.81
CA GLY A 70 -1.64 -15.00 1.78
C GLY A 70 -2.97 -15.53 1.23
N GLY A 71 -3.91 -14.65 0.88
CA GLY A 71 -5.14 -14.97 0.16
C GLY A 71 -5.02 -14.84 -1.37
N SER A 72 -6.16 -14.83 -2.05
CA SER A 72 -6.27 -14.73 -3.52
C SER A 72 -6.76 -13.36 -4.02
N THR A 73 -6.94 -12.40 -3.12
CA THR A 73 -7.52 -11.10 -3.41
C THR A 73 -6.63 -10.02 -2.83
N ASN A 74 -6.13 -9.13 -3.68
CA ASN A 74 -5.35 -7.98 -3.23
C ASN A 74 -6.22 -7.01 -2.42
N LYS A 75 -5.62 -6.49 -1.35
CA LYS A 75 -6.11 -5.38 -0.55
C LYS A 75 -5.10 -4.26 -0.58
N ILE A 76 -5.56 -3.02 -0.46
CA ILE A 76 -4.64 -1.93 -0.17
C ILE A 76 -4.28 -2.00 1.30
N VAL A 77 -2.99 -2.10 1.58
CA VAL A 77 -2.44 -2.14 2.92
C VAL A 77 -1.60 -0.90 3.19
N LEU A 78 -1.43 -0.59 4.46
CA LEU A 78 -0.57 0.48 4.96
C LEU A 78 0.36 -0.07 6.04
N SER A 79 1.63 0.34 6.00
CA SER A 79 2.56 0.18 7.11
C SER A 79 3.12 1.54 7.51
N ARG A 80 3.30 1.76 8.82
CA ARG A 80 3.73 3.03 9.40
C ARG A 80 5.03 2.87 10.17
N SER A 81 5.88 3.90 10.10
CA SER A 81 7.04 4.07 10.98
C SER A 81 6.96 5.42 11.71
N THR A 82 7.35 5.44 12.98
CA THR A 82 7.44 6.67 13.80
C THR A 82 8.87 6.94 14.28
N ASP A 83 9.87 6.26 13.71
CA ASP A 83 11.28 6.34 14.13
C ASP A 83 12.25 6.52 12.95
N GLY A 84 11.78 7.19 11.89
CA GLY A 84 12.58 7.48 10.71
C GLY A 84 12.83 6.26 9.82
N GLY A 85 11.90 5.30 9.80
CA GLY A 85 11.96 4.11 8.94
C GLY A 85 12.88 3.02 9.48
N GLN A 86 13.16 2.99 10.79
CA GLN A 86 13.95 1.94 11.43
C GLN A 86 13.09 0.72 11.76
N HIS A 87 11.89 0.96 12.27
CA HIS A 87 10.90 -0.07 12.53
C HIS A 87 9.57 0.32 11.87
N TRP A 88 8.84 -0.71 11.46
CA TRP A 88 7.59 -0.59 10.71
C TRP A 88 6.51 -1.45 11.37
N SER A 89 5.27 -0.97 11.37
CA SER A 89 4.12 -1.77 11.78
C SER A 89 3.89 -2.95 10.83
N ALA A 90 3.19 -3.98 11.31
CA ALA A 90 2.61 -4.97 10.40
C ALA A 90 1.68 -4.26 9.38
N PRO A 91 1.56 -4.77 8.14
CA PRO A 91 0.62 -4.21 7.16
C PRO A 91 -0.82 -4.31 7.67
N ALA A 92 -1.53 -3.20 7.66
CA ALA A 92 -2.95 -3.12 8.01
C ALA A 92 -3.80 -2.85 6.77
N VAL A 93 -4.93 -3.54 6.64
CA VAL A 93 -5.85 -3.36 5.49
C VAL A 93 -6.57 -2.01 5.60
N VAL A 94 -6.54 -1.25 4.50
CA VAL A 94 -7.24 0.03 4.33
C VAL A 94 -8.38 -0.06 3.33
N SER A 95 -8.32 -0.92 2.32
CA SER A 95 -9.45 -1.09 1.39
C SER A 95 -10.73 -1.54 2.10
N HIS A 96 -11.89 -1.04 1.67
CA HIS A 96 -13.16 -1.21 2.38
C HIS A 96 -13.84 -2.56 2.14
N HIS A 97 -13.91 -3.02 0.90
CA HIS A 97 -14.67 -4.21 0.53
C HIS A 97 -13.85 -5.50 0.68
N ASP A 98 -14.38 -6.49 1.40
CA ASP A 98 -13.66 -7.75 1.68
C ASP A 98 -13.46 -8.63 0.44
N SER A 99 -14.37 -8.59 -0.54
CA SER A 99 -14.32 -9.48 -1.71
C SER A 99 -13.75 -8.83 -2.98
N ALA A 100 -13.56 -7.50 -2.99
CA ALA A 100 -13.03 -6.77 -4.15
C ALA A 100 -11.50 -6.87 -4.24
N GLN A 101 -10.97 -6.96 -5.45
CA GLN A 101 -9.58 -6.63 -5.74
C GLN A 101 -9.40 -5.13 -5.58
N SER A 102 -8.45 -4.72 -4.74
CA SER A 102 -8.07 -3.31 -4.60
C SER A 102 -6.65 -3.07 -5.08
N PHE A 103 -6.44 -1.98 -5.81
CA PHE A 103 -5.21 -1.72 -6.55
C PHE A 103 -5.03 -0.23 -6.89
N ASN A 104 -3.88 0.13 -7.48
CA ASN A 104 -3.53 1.50 -7.86
C ASN A 104 -3.74 2.51 -6.73
N ASP A 105 -3.06 2.29 -5.62
CA ASP A 105 -3.09 3.14 -4.42
C ASP A 105 -2.25 4.42 -4.55
N ALA A 106 -2.62 5.41 -3.73
CA ALA A 106 -1.86 6.64 -3.48
C ALA A 106 -2.11 7.13 -2.05
N VAL A 107 -1.08 7.62 -1.37
CA VAL A 107 -1.14 8.13 0.00
C VAL A 107 -0.61 9.55 0.09
N ALA A 108 -1.26 10.38 0.90
CA ALA A 108 -0.80 11.73 1.24
C ALA A 108 -1.05 12.03 2.72
N VAL A 109 -0.27 12.94 3.28
CA VAL A 109 -0.49 13.45 4.64
C VAL A 109 -0.64 14.97 4.60
N GLY A 110 -1.73 15.47 5.19
CA GLY A 110 -2.00 16.90 5.35
C GLY A 110 -1.09 17.55 6.40
N ASN A 111 -1.05 18.89 6.41
CA ASN A 111 -0.26 19.65 7.40
C ASN A 111 -0.79 19.51 8.84
N ASP A 112 -2.03 19.07 9.00
CA ASP A 112 -2.69 18.74 10.26
C ASP A 112 -2.47 17.29 10.71
N GLY A 113 -1.71 16.50 9.93
CA GLY A 113 -1.43 15.10 10.19
C GLY A 113 -2.52 14.15 9.69
N GLU A 114 -3.54 14.63 8.98
CA GLU A 114 -4.57 13.78 8.38
C GLU A 114 -3.95 12.93 7.26
N VAL A 115 -4.09 11.60 7.36
CA VAL A 115 -3.59 10.66 6.34
C VAL A 115 -4.74 10.36 5.39
N GLY A 116 -4.58 10.71 4.11
CA GLY A 116 -5.52 10.37 3.04
C GLY A 116 -4.98 9.26 2.15
N LEU A 117 -5.83 8.31 1.77
CA LEU A 117 -5.49 7.20 0.89
C LEU A 117 -6.58 7.03 -0.17
N LEU A 118 -6.15 7.07 -1.44
CA LEU A 118 -6.99 6.83 -2.61
C LEU A 118 -6.63 5.48 -3.22
N TYR A 119 -7.62 4.75 -3.70
CA TYR A 119 -7.42 3.47 -4.37
C TYR A 119 -8.57 3.14 -5.31
N TYR A 120 -8.34 2.17 -6.20
CA TYR A 120 -9.37 1.57 -7.03
C TYR A 120 -9.82 0.24 -6.43
N ASP A 121 -11.10 -0.09 -6.57
CA ASP A 121 -11.57 -1.47 -6.38
C ASP A 121 -12.59 -1.89 -7.45
N ASP A 122 -12.73 -3.21 -7.60
CA ASP A 122 -13.65 -3.85 -8.53
C ASP A 122 -14.90 -4.44 -7.84
N ASN A 123 -15.38 -3.85 -6.75
CA ASN A 123 -16.50 -4.41 -5.98
C ASN A 123 -17.79 -4.59 -6.80
N ASP A 124 -18.00 -3.77 -7.82
CA ASP A 124 -19.15 -3.86 -8.74
C ASP A 124 -18.91 -4.82 -9.91
N ASN A 125 -17.77 -5.51 -9.94
CA ASN A 125 -17.40 -6.43 -10.99
C ASN A 125 -18.25 -7.70 -10.96
N THR A 126 -18.63 -8.16 -12.15
CA THR A 126 -19.46 -9.34 -12.35
C THR A 126 -18.86 -10.22 -13.45
N SER A 127 -19.52 -11.31 -13.81
CA SER A 127 -19.11 -12.12 -14.96
C SER A 127 -19.45 -11.50 -16.32
N ALA A 128 -20.10 -10.33 -16.35
CA ALA A 128 -20.37 -9.63 -17.60
C ALA A 128 -19.08 -9.04 -18.20
N PRO A 129 -18.99 -8.88 -19.53
CA PRO A 129 -17.81 -8.30 -20.16
C PRO A 129 -17.48 -6.90 -19.60
N GLY A 130 -16.20 -6.68 -19.32
CA GLY A 130 -15.71 -5.44 -18.71
C GLY A 130 -15.27 -5.65 -17.26
N ILE A 131 -14.73 -4.60 -16.66
CA ILE A 131 -14.21 -4.62 -15.29
C ILE A 131 -14.62 -3.28 -14.67
N PRO A 132 -15.90 -3.11 -14.29
CA PRO A 132 -16.32 -1.89 -13.63
C PRO A 132 -15.46 -1.71 -12.37
N THR A 133 -14.86 -0.53 -12.25
CA THR A 133 -13.94 -0.19 -11.18
C THR A 133 -14.32 1.19 -10.68
N ASN A 134 -14.41 1.32 -9.36
CA ASN A 134 -14.66 2.61 -8.71
C ASN A 134 -13.39 3.10 -8.02
N VAL A 135 -13.33 4.41 -7.82
CA VAL A 135 -12.30 5.04 -6.98
C VAL A 135 -12.88 5.28 -5.60
N TYR A 136 -12.10 4.95 -4.58
CA TYR A 136 -12.44 5.15 -3.18
C TYR A 136 -11.39 6.01 -2.52
N PHE A 137 -11.84 6.84 -1.58
CA PHE A 137 -10.99 7.63 -0.72
C PHE A 137 -11.31 7.29 0.73
N ARG A 138 -10.28 7.10 1.55
CA ARG A 138 -10.40 7.00 3.00
C ARG A 138 -9.38 7.90 3.65
N HIS A 139 -9.74 8.49 4.77
CA HIS A 139 -8.83 9.31 5.58
C HIS A 139 -8.79 8.86 7.03
N SER A 140 -7.73 9.26 7.73
CA SER A 140 -7.45 8.91 9.11
C SER A 140 -6.89 10.12 9.86
N GLY A 141 -7.52 10.46 10.99
CA GLY A 141 -7.05 11.50 11.92
C GLY A 141 -6.23 10.96 13.10
N ASP A 142 -5.98 9.65 13.15
CA ASP A 142 -5.25 8.98 14.24
C ASP A 142 -3.96 8.30 13.76
N GLY A 143 -3.44 8.74 12.61
CA GLY A 143 -2.20 8.24 12.03
C GLY A 143 -2.32 6.80 11.53
N GLY A 144 -3.42 6.50 10.84
CA GLY A 144 -3.67 5.24 10.13
C GLY A 144 -4.18 4.10 11.01
N GLN A 145 -4.62 4.36 12.25
CA GLN A 145 -5.15 3.33 13.15
C GLN A 145 -6.61 3.01 12.87
N SER A 146 -7.39 4.03 12.52
CA SER A 146 -8.76 3.91 12.03
C SER A 146 -8.98 4.79 10.80
N TRP A 147 -10.02 4.48 10.04
CA TRP A 147 -10.27 5.07 8.72
C TRP A 147 -11.76 5.34 8.55
N SER A 148 -12.13 6.45 7.88
CA SER A 148 -13.52 6.74 7.55
C SER A 148 -14.16 5.64 6.72
N SER A 149 -15.49 5.58 6.69
CA SER A 149 -16.18 4.93 5.57
C SER A 149 -15.90 5.71 4.28
N PRO A 150 -15.90 5.05 3.11
CA PRO A 150 -15.79 5.74 1.83
C PRO A 150 -16.98 6.66 1.53
#